data_AF-A0A9P8IIF0-F1
#
_entry.id   AF-A0A9P8IIF0-F1
#
_cell.length_a   1.000
_cell.length_b   1.000
_cell.length_c   1.000
_cell.angle_alpha   90.00
_cell.angle_beta   90.00
_cell.angle_gamma   90.00
#
_symmetry.space_group_name_H-M   'P 1'
#
loop_
_entity.id
_entity.type
_entity.pdbx_description
1 polymer ?
#
loop_
_entity_poly.entity_id
_entity_poly.type
_entity_poly.pdbx_seq_one_letter_code
_entity_poly.pdbx_strand_id
1 'polypeptide(L)'
;MQSLGCEVAALNTVQYSNHTGYDQFRGFKTSADQIRDIYRGLKQSFLNDFDVMLSGYIPGAEAVEAAGRIAEDLSREATEPGSFFWG
;
A
#
# COMPACT_ATOMS: atom_id res chain seq x y z
N MET A 1 9.89 10.02 6.47
CA MET A 1 10.06 8.59 6.76
C MET A 1 11.34 8.06 6.13
N GLN A 2 11.57 8.20 4.82
CA GLN A 2 12.91 7.98 4.23
C GLN A 2 13.99 8.90 4.81
N SER A 3 13.68 10.18 5.07
CA SER A 3 14.62 11.11 5.74
C SER A 3 14.94 10.76 7.19
N LEU A 4 14.21 9.80 7.79
CA LEU A 4 14.44 9.31 9.15
C LEU A 4 15.23 7.98 9.16
N GLY A 5 15.69 7.51 8.00
CA GLY A 5 16.44 6.25 7.86
C GLY A 5 15.57 4.99 7.74
N CYS A 6 14.24 5.12 7.67
CA CYS A 6 13.36 3.97 7.40
C CYS A 6 13.29 3.67 5.91
N GLU A 7 13.40 2.40 5.53
CA GLU A 7 13.04 1.95 4.18
C GLU A 7 11.52 2.00 4.02
N VAL A 8 11.06 2.61 2.92
CA VAL A 8 9.64 2.89 2.70
C VAL A 8 9.33 2.64 1.24
N ALA A 9 8.35 1.77 0.99
CA ALA A 9 7.69 1.63 -0.30
C ALA A 9 6.34 2.35 -0.28
N ALA A 10 6.07 3.14 -1.30
CA ALA A 10 4.78 3.84 -1.45
C ALA A 10 3.94 3.12 -2.51
N LEU A 11 2.69 2.78 -2.14
CA LEU A 11 1.69 2.26 -3.05
C LEU A 11 0.51 3.23 -3.09
N ASN A 12 0.40 3.98 -4.18
CA ASN A 12 -0.66 4.96 -4.36
C ASN A 12 -1.95 4.28 -4.83
N THR A 13 -3.03 4.43 -4.08
CA THR A 13 -4.38 3.92 -4.42
C THR A 13 -5.15 4.87 -5.35
N VAL A 14 -4.70 6.12 -5.41
CA VAL A 14 -5.14 7.14 -6.36
C VAL A 14 -3.93 7.93 -6.85
N GLN A 15 -4.00 8.37 -8.10
CA GLN A 15 -3.03 9.28 -8.67
C GLN A 15 -3.82 10.44 -9.31
N TYR A 16 -4.08 11.47 -8.51
CA TYR A 16 -4.75 12.69 -8.95
C TYR A 16 -3.77 13.85 -9.10
N SER A 17 -4.13 14.82 -9.94
CA SER A 17 -3.38 16.07 -10.13
C SER A 17 -3.28 16.91 -8.86
N ASN A 18 -4.29 16.82 -8.00
CA ASN A 18 -4.46 17.61 -6.80
C ASN A 18 -5.52 16.96 -5.89
N HIS A 19 -5.65 17.50 -4.68
CA HIS A 19 -6.65 17.08 -3.72
C HIS A 19 -8.08 17.25 -4.28
N THR A 20 -9.00 16.35 -3.93
CA THR A 20 -10.38 16.35 -4.45
C THR A 20 -11.25 17.49 -3.90
N GLY A 21 -10.72 18.27 -2.95
CA GLY A 21 -11.37 19.47 -2.41
C GLY A 21 -11.26 20.72 -3.31
N TYR A 22 -10.54 20.64 -4.43
CA TYR A 22 -10.52 21.68 -5.45
C TYR A 22 -11.61 21.45 -6.51
N ASP A 23 -12.11 22.53 -7.13
CA ASP A 23 -13.20 22.48 -8.11
C ASP A 23 -12.95 21.55 -9.29
N GLN A 24 -11.69 21.40 -9.68
CA GLN A 24 -11.28 20.53 -10.77
C GLN A 24 -10.07 19.69 -10.34
N PHE A 25 -10.16 18.40 -10.58
CA PHE A 25 -9.04 17.47 -10.49
C PHE A 25 -9.15 16.44 -11.62
N ARG A 26 -7.99 15.90 -12.04
CA ARG A 26 -7.88 14.86 -13.05
C ARG A 26 -6.99 13.74 -12.53
N GLY A 27 -7.12 12.56 -13.12
CA GLY A 27 -6.29 11.40 -12.80
C GLY A 27 -7.11 10.14 -12.64
N PHE A 28 -6.55 9.14 -11.97
CA PHE A 28 -7.09 7.80 -11.94
C PHE A 28 -7.03 7.17 -10.55
N LYS A 29 -7.92 6.20 -10.34
CA LYS A 29 -7.83 5.26 -9.21
C LYS A 29 -6.98 4.08 -9.66
N THR A 30 -6.12 3.60 -8.78
CA THR A 30 -5.38 2.36 -9.00
C THR A 30 -6.36 1.20 -8.80
N SER A 31 -6.49 0.33 -9.80
CA SER A 31 -7.38 -0.83 -9.71
C SER A 31 -6.83 -1.87 -8.73
N ALA A 32 -7.69 -2.74 -8.21
CA ALA A 32 -7.27 -3.83 -7.32
C ALA A 32 -6.21 -4.73 -7.96
N ASP A 33 -6.31 -4.99 -9.26
CA ASP A 33 -5.29 -5.74 -10.01
C ASP A 33 -3.94 -5.01 -10.07
N GLN A 34 -3.95 -3.71 -10.31
CA GLN A 34 -2.72 -2.90 -10.31
C GLN A 34 -2.06 -2.88 -8.92
N ILE A 35 -2.86 -2.80 -7.84
CA ILE A 35 -2.37 -2.89 -6.46
C ILE A 35 -1.65 -4.23 -6.24
N ARG A 36 -2.29 -5.34 -6.65
CA ARG A 36 -1.73 -6.69 -6.55
C ARG A 36 -0.44 -6.85 -7.36
N ASP A 37 -0.39 -6.33 -8.58
CA ASP A 37 0.78 -6.41 -9.44
C ASP A 37 1.97 -5.64 -8.88
N ILE A 38 1.74 -4.44 -8.32
CA ILE A 38 2.80 -3.67 -7.64
C ILE A 38 3.35 -4.45 -6.46
N TYR A 39 2.48 -4.98 -5.60
CA TYR A 39 2.91 -5.78 -4.44
C TYR A 39 3.70 -7.03 -4.88
N ARG A 40 3.25 -7.72 -5.92
CA ARG A 40 3.99 -8.85 -6.50
C ARG A 40 5.38 -8.43 -6.97
N GLY A 41 5.50 -7.27 -7.61
CA GLY A 41 6.80 -6.72 -8.02
C GLY A 41 7.74 -6.45 -6.84
N LEU A 42 7.20 -5.94 -5.72
CA LEU A 42 7.96 -5.75 -4.48
C LEU A 42 8.50 -7.09 -3.95
N LYS A 43 7.64 -8.12 -3.86
CA LYS A 43 8.07 -9.47 -3.43
C LYS A 43 9.16 -10.05 -4.32
N GLN A 44 9.00 -9.92 -5.65
CA GLN A 44 9.99 -10.40 -6.61
C GLN A 44 11.34 -9.69 -6.50
N SER A 45 11.35 -8.48 -5.94
CA SER A 45 12.55 -7.68 -5.71
C SER A 45 13.11 -7.86 -4.30
N PHE A 46 12.51 -8.72 -3.47
CA PHE A 46 12.83 -8.91 -2.05
C PHE A 46 12.67 -7.61 -1.23
N LEU A 47 11.70 -6.77 -1.60
CA LEU A 47 11.38 -5.49 -0.95
C LEU A 47 10.04 -5.56 -0.20
N ASN A 48 9.74 -6.69 0.43
CA ASN A 48 8.49 -6.97 1.14
C ASN A 48 8.69 -7.28 2.63
N ASP A 49 9.89 -7.07 3.17
CA ASP A 49 10.17 -7.19 4.61
C ASP A 49 9.78 -5.88 5.30
N PHE A 50 8.51 -5.78 5.70
CA PHE A 50 7.96 -4.60 6.35
C PHE A 50 7.45 -4.92 7.75
N ASP A 51 7.90 -4.16 8.74
CA ASP A 51 7.34 -4.22 10.10
C ASP A 51 5.98 -3.52 10.19
N VAL A 52 5.73 -2.55 9.30
CA VAL A 52 4.57 -1.65 9.38
C VAL A 52 3.97 -1.42 8.00
N MET A 53 2.65 -1.57 7.91
CA MET A 53 1.84 -1.07 6.80
C MET A 53 0.93 0.06 7.30
N LEU A 54 0.96 1.20 6.61
CA LEU A 54 0.05 2.32 6.88
C LEU A 54 -0.87 2.49 5.69
N SER A 55 -2.17 2.33 5.93
CA SER A 55 -3.19 2.52 4.91
C SER A 55 -3.86 3.88 5.06
N GLY A 56 -3.96 4.59 3.93
CA GLY A 56 -4.65 5.87 3.84
C GLY A 56 -6.01 5.74 3.16
N TYR A 57 -6.37 6.76 2.39
CA TYR A 57 -7.58 6.71 1.57
C TYR A 57 -7.48 5.60 0.51
N ILE A 58 -8.41 4.65 0.52
CA ILE A 58 -8.50 3.57 -0.47
C ILE A 58 -9.92 3.59 -1.08
N PRO A 59 -10.08 3.98 -2.35
CA PRO A 59 -11.41 4.11 -2.93
C PRO A 59 -11.94 2.77 -3.43
N GLY A 60 -12.99 2.27 -2.77
CA GLY A 60 -13.80 1.13 -3.23
C GLY A 60 -13.41 -0.20 -2.59
N ALA A 61 -14.41 -1.10 -2.50
CA ALA A 61 -14.30 -2.34 -1.74
C ALA A 61 -13.20 -3.27 -2.26
N GLU A 62 -13.07 -3.42 -3.57
CA GLU A 62 -12.07 -4.32 -4.16
C GLU A 62 -10.63 -3.87 -3.88
N ALA A 63 -10.38 -2.55 -3.85
CA ALA A 63 -9.07 -2.00 -3.53
C ALA A 63 -8.75 -2.16 -2.02
N VAL A 64 -9.76 -2.01 -1.16
CA VAL A 64 -9.63 -2.28 0.28
C VAL A 64 -9.36 -3.76 0.53
N GLU A 65 -10.06 -4.65 -0.16
CA GLU A 65 -9.81 -6.10 -0.07
C GLU A 65 -8.38 -6.44 -0.52
N ALA A 66 -7.90 -5.87 -1.63
CA ALA A 66 -6.53 -6.06 -2.08
C ALA A 66 -5.50 -5.60 -1.03
N ALA A 67 -5.72 -4.44 -0.41
CA ALA A 67 -4.85 -3.95 0.67
C ALA A 67 -4.90 -4.86 1.91
N GLY A 68 -6.09 -5.35 2.30
CA GLY A 68 -6.24 -6.30 3.40
C GLY A 68 -5.51 -7.61 3.14
N ARG A 69 -5.56 -8.14 1.91
CA ARG A 69 -4.79 -9.33 1.52
C ARG A 69 -3.29 -9.12 1.61
N ILE A 70 -2.81 -7.93 1.27
CA ILE A 70 -1.39 -7.56 1.43
C ILE A 70 -1.02 -7.55 2.91
N ALA A 71 -1.83 -6.94 3.77
CA ALA A 71 -1.59 -6.92 5.22
C ALA A 71 -1.60 -8.34 5.82
N GLU A 72 -2.53 -9.20 5.39
CA GLU A 72 -2.56 -10.62 5.79
C GLU A 72 -1.28 -11.36 5.38
N ASP A 73 -0.76 -11.11 4.18
CA ASP A 73 0.46 -11.75 3.66
C ASP A 73 1.69 -11.28 4.46
N LEU A 74 1.85 -9.96 4.63
CA LEU A 74 2.94 -9.38 5.42
C LEU A 74 2.93 -9.86 6.88
N SER A 75 1.74 -9.95 7.50
CA SER A 75 1.62 -10.48 8.86
C SER A 75 2.05 -11.95 8.98
N ARG A 76 1.94 -12.75 7.91
CA ARG A 76 2.39 -14.15 7.89
C ARG A 76 3.89 -14.27 7.66
N GLU A 77 4.47 -13.34 6.92
CA GLU A 77 5.89 -13.30 6.60
C GLU A 77 6.73 -12.63 7.71
N ALA A 78 6.08 -11.96 8.67
CA ALA A 78 6.71 -11.36 9.83
C ALA A 78 7.60 -12.36 10.59
N THR A 79 8.84 -11.94 10.86
CA THR A 79 9.88 -12.77 11.49
C THR A 79 9.56 -13.16 12.92
N GLU A 80 8.79 -12.34 13.64
CA GLU A 80 8.35 -12.62 15.01
C GLU A 80 6.81 -12.54 15.10
N PRO A 81 6.14 -13.50 15.77
CA PRO A 81 4.69 -13.46 15.93
C PRO A 81 4.23 -12.16 16.59
N GLY A 82 3.41 -11.37 15.86
CA GLY A 82 2.85 -10.11 16.35
C GLY A 82 3.74 -8.89 16.18
N SER A 83 4.89 -8.98 15.51
CA SER A 83 5.74 -7.82 15.23
C SER A 83 5.18 -6.90 14.13
N PHE A 84 4.34 -7.44 13.24
CA PHE A 84 3.73 -6.67 12.16
C PHE A 84 2.55 -5.81 12.64
N PHE A 85 2.55 -4.54 12.26
CA PHE A 85 1.47 -3.60 12.54
C PHE A 85 0.81 -3.08 11.25
N TRP A 86 -0.52 -3.08 11.24
CA TRP A 86 -1.32 -2.43 10.19
C TRP A 86 -2.26 -1.39 10.81
N GLY A 87 -2.20 -0.15 10.29
CA GLY A 87 -3.05 0.97 10.70
C GLY A 87 -3.62 1.79 9.55
#